data_AF-A0A0D2ZYN7-F1
#
_entry.id   AF-A0A0D2ZYN7-F1
#
_cell.length_a   1.000
_cell.length_b   1.000
_cell.length_c   1.000
_cell.angle_alpha   90.00
_cell.angle_beta   90.00
_cell.angle_gamma   90.00
#
_symmetry.space_group_name_H-M   'P 1'
#
loop_
_entity.id
_entity.type
_entity.pdbx_description
1 polymer ?
#
loop_
_entity_poly.entity_id
_entity_poly.type
_entity_poly.pdbx_seq_one_letter_code
_entity_poly.pdbx_strand_id
1 'polypeptide(L)'
;MSEKESSLSIPKLDGDYEHWAMLMENLLRSKEWWELINTGIIQHESSVTLSEAQRTELAEQKLKDFKVKNYLFASIDKTVLKTIVKKDTAKDIWESLKAKYQGNKRVQSAQLQRLRRNFEVLEMKEGDSIADYFSRVMVVANDMRNRGEDMP
;
A
#
# COMPACT_ATOMS: atom_id res chain seq x y z
N MET A 1 -16.46 -29.83 -8.87
CA MET A 1 -15.82 -29.04 -9.95
C MET A 1 -14.90 -28.06 -9.25
N SER A 2 -13.58 -28.24 -9.40
CA SER A 2 -12.61 -27.33 -8.80
C SER A 2 -12.65 -26.03 -9.61
N GLU A 3 -13.18 -24.96 -9.02
CA GLU A 3 -12.99 -23.62 -9.55
C GLU A 3 -11.47 -23.41 -9.63
N LYS A 4 -10.95 -23.32 -10.85
CA LYS A 4 -9.63 -22.72 -11.05
C LYS A 4 -9.76 -21.30 -10.54
N GLU A 5 -9.42 -21.06 -9.27
CA GLU A 5 -9.10 -19.73 -8.78
C GLU A 5 -8.13 -19.14 -9.80
N SER A 6 -8.62 -18.20 -10.60
CA SER A 6 -7.79 -17.36 -11.45
C SER A 6 -6.73 -16.78 -10.52
N SER A 7 -5.49 -17.28 -10.59
CA SER A 7 -4.42 -16.76 -9.75
C SER A 7 -4.20 -15.31 -10.15
N LEU A 8 -4.72 -14.37 -9.36
CA LEU A 8 -4.45 -12.96 -9.54
C LEU A 8 -2.93 -12.80 -9.54
N SER A 9 -2.41 -12.22 -10.63
CA SER A 9 -0.98 -11.99 -10.76
C SER A 9 -0.50 -11.06 -9.66
N ILE A 10 0.64 -11.39 -9.05
CA ILE A 10 1.24 -10.54 -8.03
C ILE A 10 1.69 -9.23 -8.70
N PRO A 11 1.12 -8.07 -8.32
CA PRO A 11 1.48 -6.80 -8.94
C PRO A 11 2.95 -6.50 -8.68
N LYS A 12 3.65 -5.95 -9.67
CA LYS A 12 5.06 -5.56 -9.56
C LYS A 12 5.14 -4.08 -9.26
N LEU A 13 6.02 -3.71 -8.33
CA LEU A 13 6.33 -2.32 -8.03
C LEU A 13 7.29 -1.79 -9.10
N ASP A 14 6.79 -0.90 -9.96
CA ASP A 14 7.48 -0.35 -11.12
C ASP A 14 7.80 1.16 -11.01
N GLY A 15 7.56 1.73 -9.82
CA GLY A 15 7.75 3.15 -9.53
C GLY A 15 6.46 3.86 -9.14
N ASP A 16 5.30 3.37 -9.60
CA ASP A 16 4.00 3.86 -9.14
C ASP A 16 3.57 3.11 -7.87
N TYR A 17 4.03 3.63 -6.73
CA TYR A 17 3.69 3.05 -5.43
C TYR A 17 2.19 3.10 -5.12
N GLU A 18 1.48 4.14 -5.55
CA GLU A 18 0.06 4.32 -5.22
C GLU A 18 -0.81 3.30 -5.96
N HIS A 19 -0.55 3.12 -7.26
CA HIS A 19 -1.18 2.07 -8.05
C HIS A 19 -0.82 0.68 -7.53
N TRP A 20 0.47 0.42 -7.26
CA TRP A 20 0.92 -0.86 -6.72
C TRP A 20 0.28 -1.18 -5.37
N ALA A 21 0.23 -0.21 -4.46
CA ALA A 21 -0.32 -0.39 -3.12
C ALA A 21 -1.82 -0.73 -3.19
N MET A 22 -2.57 -0.06 -4.07
CA MET A 22 -3.98 -0.35 -4.31
C MET A 22 -4.19 -1.80 -4.78
N LEU A 23 -3.42 -2.25 -5.78
CA LEU A 23 -3.53 -3.61 -6.30
C LEU A 23 -3.11 -4.67 -5.26
N MET A 24 -2.01 -4.43 -4.55
CA MET A 24 -1.50 -5.35 -3.54
C MET A 24 -2.44 -5.44 -2.34
N GLU A 25 -2.97 -4.32 -1.86
CA GLU A 25 -3.97 -4.30 -0.80
C GLU A 25 -5.21 -5.11 -1.18
N ASN A 26 -5.75 -4.89 -2.39
CA ASN A 26 -6.91 -5.63 -2.87
C ASN A 26 -6.65 -7.14 -2.96
N LEU A 27 -5.47 -7.55 -3.44
CA LEU A 27 -5.04 -8.95 -3.51
C LEU A 27 -4.93 -9.59 -2.11
N LEU A 28 -4.42 -8.86 -1.13
CA LEU A 28 -4.31 -9.36 0.25
C LEU A 28 -5.67 -9.41 0.94
N ARG A 29 -6.56 -8.46 0.67
CA ARG A 29 -7.95 -8.46 1.17
C ARG A 29 -8.75 -9.62 0.59
N SER A 30 -8.60 -9.94 -0.70
CA SER A 30 -9.27 -11.09 -1.31
C SER A 30 -8.82 -12.44 -0.74
N LYS A 31 -7.70 -12.46 0.00
CA LYS A 31 -7.16 -13.64 0.70
C LYS A 31 -7.34 -13.59 2.22
N GLU A 32 -8.02 -12.56 2.73
CA GLU A 32 -8.23 -12.31 4.16
C GLU A 32 -6.90 -12.15 4.94
N TRP A 33 -5.84 -11.67 4.28
CA TRP A 33 -4.51 -11.50 4.89
C TRP A 33 -4.20 -10.05 5.27
N TRP A 34 -5.03 -9.09 4.84
CA TRP A 34 -4.77 -7.66 5.07
C TRP A 34 -4.66 -7.29 6.56
N GLU A 35 -5.39 -7.98 7.45
CA GLU A 35 -5.32 -7.70 8.89
C GLU A 35 -3.92 -7.87 9.47
N LEU A 36 -3.07 -8.71 8.86
CA LEU A 36 -1.67 -8.87 9.26
C LEU A 36 -0.82 -7.64 8.94
N ILE A 37 -1.21 -6.85 7.93
CA ILE A 37 -0.58 -5.57 7.61
C ILE A 37 -1.09 -4.47 8.55
N ASN A 38 -2.41 -4.41 8.77
CA ASN A 38 -3.03 -3.40 9.64
C ASN A 38 -2.59 -3.53 11.10
N THR A 39 -2.84 -4.68 11.70
CA THR A 39 -2.64 -4.91 13.13
C THR A 39 -1.22 -5.40 13.42
N GLY A 40 -0.69 -6.28 12.58
CA GLY A 40 0.58 -6.98 12.81
C GLY A 40 0.38 -8.27 13.60
N ILE A 41 1.43 -9.08 13.73
CA ILE A 41 1.38 -10.27 14.59
C ILE A 41 1.55 -9.81 16.05
N ILE A 42 0.62 -10.23 16.91
CA ILE A 42 0.74 -10.01 18.35
C ILE A 42 1.93 -10.83 18.85
N GLN A 43 3.02 -10.15 19.21
CA GLN A 43 4.13 -10.78 19.91
C GLN A 43 3.75 -10.91 21.38
N HIS A 44 3.45 -12.12 21.83
CA HIS A 44 3.29 -12.38 23.25
C HIS A 44 4.64 -12.22 23.97
N GLU A 45 4.67 -11.47 25.07
CA GLU A 45 5.85 -11.35 25.91
C GLU A 45 6.29 -12.74 26.39
N SER A 46 7.60 -12.96 26.40
CA SER A 46 8.23 -14.27 26.69
C SER A 46 7.93 -14.82 28.10
N SER A 47 7.29 -14.03 28.96
CA SER A 47 6.93 -14.35 30.35
C SER A 47 5.54 -14.99 30.49
N VAL A 48 4.70 -14.98 29.45
CA VAL A 48 3.32 -15.49 29.53
C VAL A 48 3.24 -16.95 29.07
N THR A 49 2.78 -17.83 29.95
CA THR A 49 2.46 -19.22 29.61
C THR A 49 1.24 -19.25 28.69
N LEU A 50 1.47 -19.32 27.38
CA LEU A 50 0.39 -19.42 26.40
C LEU A 50 -0.36 -20.75 26.53
N SER A 51 -1.68 -20.68 26.50
CA SER A 51 -2.53 -21.87 26.36
C SER A 51 -2.30 -22.56 25.00
N GLU A 52 -2.66 -23.84 24.88
CA GLU A 52 -2.51 -24.57 23.62
C GLU A 52 -3.27 -23.92 22.44
N ALA A 53 -4.45 -23.35 22.71
CA ALA A 53 -5.22 -22.62 21.72
C ALA A 53 -4.48 -21.36 21.22
N GLN A 54 -3.90 -20.58 22.14
CA GLN A 54 -3.13 -19.37 21.79
C GLN A 54 -1.86 -19.69 21.00
N ARG A 55 -1.19 -20.81 21.31
CA ARG A 55 0.00 -21.25 20.55
C ARG A 55 -0.36 -21.64 19.13
N THR A 56 -1.47 -22.35 18.94
CA THR A 56 -1.96 -22.75 17.62
C THR A 56 -2.31 -21.54 16.78
N GLU A 57 -3.07 -20.59 17.34
CA GLU A 57 -3.43 -19.35 16.66
C GLU A 57 -2.20 -18.52 16.25
N LEU A 58 -1.21 -18.39 17.14
CA LEU A 58 0.03 -17.67 16.84
C LEU A 58 0.82 -18.35 15.71
N ALA A 59 0.86 -19.69 15.68
CA ALA A 59 1.53 -20.44 14.62
C ALA A 59 0.84 -20.22 13.26
N GLU A 60 -0.50 -20.18 13.23
CA GLU A 60 -1.28 -19.87 12.04
C GLU A 60 -1.04 -18.43 11.56
N GLN A 61 -1.04 -17.45 12.47
CA GLN A 61 -0.73 -16.05 12.14
C GLN A 61 0.67 -15.90 11.55
N LYS A 62 1.69 -16.57 12.14
CA LYS A 62 3.06 -16.58 11.62
C LYS A 62 3.13 -17.20 10.23
N LEU A 63 2.41 -18.30 9.99
CA LEU A 63 2.36 -18.93 8.68
C LEU A 63 1.73 -18.00 7.63
N LYS A 64 0.64 -17.32 7.98
CA LYS A 64 0.03 -16.32 7.08
C LYS A 64 0.96 -15.13 6.85
N ASP A 65 1.67 -14.63 7.87
CA ASP A 65 2.66 -13.56 7.72
C ASP A 65 3.76 -13.93 6.73
N PHE A 66 4.32 -15.15 6.83
CA PHE A 66 5.29 -15.62 5.83
C PHE A 66 4.72 -15.65 4.41
N LYS A 67 3.44 -16.01 4.23
CA LYS A 67 2.79 -15.96 2.92
C LYS A 67 2.70 -14.52 2.40
N VAL A 68 2.28 -13.57 3.23
CA VAL A 68 2.22 -12.15 2.85
C VAL A 68 3.61 -11.61 2.52
N LYS A 69 4.63 -11.93 3.34
CA LYS A 69 6.03 -11.57 3.06
C LYS A 69 6.48 -12.06 1.69
N ASN A 70 6.15 -13.29 1.33
CA ASN A 70 6.48 -13.85 0.01
C ASN A 70 5.82 -13.06 -1.13
N TYR A 71 4.58 -12.60 -0.97
CA TYR A 71 3.92 -11.76 -1.97
C TYR A 71 4.60 -10.40 -2.10
N LEU A 72 4.91 -9.75 -0.97
CA LEU A 72 5.63 -8.47 -0.96
C LEU A 72 7.03 -8.59 -1.56
N PHE A 73 7.78 -9.65 -1.24
CA PHE A 73 9.09 -9.88 -1.84
C PHE A 73 9.01 -10.21 -3.33
N ALA A 74 8.01 -10.99 -3.74
CA ALA A 74 7.78 -11.26 -5.15
C ALA A 74 7.40 -9.99 -5.92
N SER A 75 6.80 -9.00 -5.28
CA SER A 75 6.36 -7.76 -5.91
C SER A 75 7.46 -6.72 -6.13
N ILE A 76 8.61 -6.85 -5.46
CA ILE A 76 9.69 -5.86 -5.49
C ILE A 76 10.97 -6.44 -6.08
N ASP A 77 11.82 -5.59 -6.65
CA ASP A 77 13.12 -6.01 -7.15
C ASP A 77 14.20 -6.03 -6.04
N LYS A 78 15.39 -6.52 -6.41
CA LYS A 78 16.55 -6.59 -5.49
C LYS A 78 17.01 -5.20 -5.02
N THR A 79 16.82 -4.17 -5.84
CA THR A 79 17.24 -2.80 -5.54
C THR A 79 16.38 -2.23 -4.41
N VAL A 80 15.06 -2.31 -4.57
CA VAL A 80 14.08 -1.91 -3.56
C VAL A 80 14.26 -2.71 -2.28
N LEU A 81 14.43 -4.03 -2.38
CA LEU A 81 14.67 -4.90 -1.23
C LEU A 81 15.89 -4.49 -0.40
N LYS A 82 16.97 -4.02 -1.02
CA LYS A 82 18.16 -3.53 -0.31
C LYS A 82 17.93 -2.22 0.44
N THR A 83 16.92 -1.44 0.06
CA THR A 83 16.66 -0.13 0.68
C THR A 83 15.73 -0.17 1.89
N ILE A 84 14.97 -1.24 2.09
CA ILE A 84 14.07 -1.38 3.24
C ILE A 84 14.82 -1.98 4.44
N VAL A 85 14.71 -1.34 5.60
CA VAL A 85 15.52 -1.66 6.80
C VAL A 85 14.85 -2.72 7.68
N LYS A 86 13.54 -2.57 7.97
CA LYS A 86 12.79 -3.52 8.81
C LYS A 86 12.03 -4.51 7.94
N LYS A 87 12.17 -5.81 8.24
CA LYS A 87 11.61 -6.92 7.43
C LYS A 87 11.15 -8.11 8.28
N ASP A 88 10.99 -7.90 9.58
CA ASP A 88 10.71 -8.97 10.53
C ASP A 88 9.30 -9.54 10.28
N THR A 89 8.33 -8.66 10.07
CA THR A 89 6.93 -9.00 9.71
C THR A 89 6.54 -8.46 8.32
N ALA A 90 5.43 -8.95 7.76
CA ALA A 90 4.84 -8.39 6.55
C ALA A 90 4.48 -6.91 6.73
N LYS A 91 3.96 -6.54 7.91
CA LYS A 91 3.68 -5.15 8.30
C LYS A 91 4.93 -4.28 8.23
N ASP A 92 6.07 -4.74 8.75
CA ASP A 92 7.32 -3.99 8.70
C ASP A 92 7.78 -3.72 7.26
N ILE A 93 7.61 -4.69 6.37
CA ILE A 93 7.93 -4.54 4.95
C ILE A 93 7.01 -3.50 4.32
N TRP A 94 5.70 -3.61 4.54
CA TRP A 94 4.71 -2.68 4.01
C TRP A 94 4.98 -1.24 4.46
N GLU A 95 5.18 -1.02 5.76
CA GLU A 95 5.49 0.31 6.31
C GLU A 95 6.84 0.84 5.81
N SER A 96 7.84 -0.03 5.63
CA SER A 96 9.13 0.39 5.05
C SER A 96 8.99 0.83 3.59
N LEU A 97 8.17 0.13 2.79
CA LEU A 97 7.86 0.54 1.43
C LEU A 97 7.08 1.86 1.43
N LYS A 98 6.04 1.97 2.25
CA LYS A 98 5.25 3.20 2.41
C LYS A 98 6.13 4.41 2.76
N ALA A 99 7.00 4.27 3.76
CA ALA A 99 7.91 5.33 4.18
C ALA A 99 8.91 5.72 3.07
N LYS A 100 9.37 4.75 2.26
CA LYS A 100 10.27 4.99 1.14
C LYS A 100 9.61 5.82 0.03
N TYR A 101 8.38 5.49 -0.35
CA TYR A 101 7.73 6.05 -1.54
C TYR A 101 6.82 7.24 -1.25
N GLN A 102 6.08 7.22 -0.13
CA GLN A 102 5.24 8.34 0.28
C GLN A 102 5.98 9.35 1.17
N GLY A 103 7.19 8.99 1.64
CA GLY A 103 7.94 9.79 2.59
C GLY A 103 7.28 9.82 3.97
N ASN A 104 7.69 10.78 4.79
CA ASN A 104 7.07 11.04 6.09
C ASN A 104 5.88 12.02 5.94
N LYS A 105 5.13 12.25 7.04
CA LYS A 105 3.99 13.19 7.05
C LYS A 105 4.32 14.56 6.46
N ARG A 106 5.55 15.08 6.66
CA ARG A 106 5.98 16.38 6.11
C ARG A 106 6.10 16.36 4.58
N VAL A 107 6.60 15.27 4.02
CA VAL A 107 6.67 15.07 2.55
C VAL A 107 5.26 14.96 1.97
N GLN A 108 4.37 14.20 2.62
CA GLN A 108 2.96 14.11 2.21
C GLN A 108 2.28 15.48 2.23
N SER A 109 2.47 16.27 3.29
CA SER A 109 1.95 17.65 3.37
C SER A 109 2.52 18.54 2.27
N ALA A 110 3.81 18.45 1.95
CA ALA A 110 4.41 19.24 0.87
C ALA A 110 3.86 18.84 -0.52
N GLN A 111 3.63 17.54 -0.76
CA GLN A 111 3.00 17.05 -1.98
C GLN A 111 1.55 17.54 -2.11
N LEU A 112 0.80 17.53 -1.00
CA LEU A 112 -0.57 18.03 -0.96
C LEU A 112 -0.64 19.53 -1.23
N GLN A 113 0.26 20.32 -0.62
CA GLN A 113 0.40 21.75 -0.91
C GLN A 113 0.75 22.01 -2.38
N ARG A 114 1.59 21.16 -2.99
CA ARG A 114 1.88 21.24 -4.43
C ARG A 114 0.62 20.99 -5.26
N LEU A 115 -0.20 20.00 -4.90
CA LEU A 115 -1.46 19.70 -5.59
C LEU A 115 -2.46 20.86 -5.46
N ARG A 116 -2.60 21.46 -4.26
CA ARG A 116 -3.42 22.66 -4.05
C ARG A 116 -2.98 23.80 -4.95
N ARG A 117 -1.68 24.10 -4.98
CA ARG A 117 -1.14 25.14 -5.86
C ARG A 117 -1.38 24.82 -7.33
N ASN A 118 -1.18 23.56 -7.74
CA ASN A 118 -1.43 23.13 -9.12
C ASN A 118 -2.91 23.28 -9.49
N PHE A 119 -3.81 23.02 -8.55
CA PHE A 119 -5.24 23.19 -8.71
C PHE A 119 -5.62 24.68 -8.82
N GLU A 120 -5.10 25.53 -7.94
CA GLU A 120 -5.32 26.98 -7.95
C GLU A 120 -4.88 27.67 -9.25
N VAL A 121 -3.78 27.20 -9.84
CA VAL A 121 -3.26 27.73 -11.12
C VAL A 121 -3.74 26.94 -12.33
N LEU A 122 -4.63 25.96 -12.14
CA LEU A 122 -5.13 25.15 -13.23
C LEU A 122 -6.06 25.99 -14.11
N GLU A 123 -5.64 26.21 -15.34
CA GLU A 123 -6.43 26.95 -16.32
C GLU A 123 -6.53 26.15 -17.63
N MET A 124 -7.52 26.50 -18.43
CA MET A 124 -7.68 25.99 -19.79
C MET A 124 -6.62 26.67 -20.67
N LYS A 125 -5.82 25.87 -21.38
CA LYS A 125 -4.77 26.37 -22.27
C LYS A 125 -5.34 26.67 -23.64
N GLU A 126 -4.65 27.53 -24.38
CA GLU A 126 -4.99 27.80 -25.78
C GLU A 126 -4.91 26.50 -26.60
N GLY A 127 -6.01 26.14 -27.26
CA GLY A 127 -6.14 24.90 -28.02
C GLY A 127 -6.64 23.68 -27.25
N ASP A 128 -6.84 23.75 -25.92
CA ASP A 128 -7.51 22.68 -25.18
C ASP A 128 -9.00 22.59 -25.59
N SER A 129 -9.55 21.38 -25.65
CA SER A 129 -11.00 21.21 -25.59
C SER A 129 -11.50 21.29 -24.14
N ILE A 130 -12.81 21.52 -23.97
CA ILE A 130 -13.44 21.46 -22.64
C ILE A 130 -13.21 20.08 -21.99
N ALA A 131 -13.24 19.00 -22.78
CA ALA A 131 -13.03 17.64 -22.29
C ALA A 131 -11.59 17.41 -21.80
N ASP A 132 -10.59 17.97 -22.50
CA ASP A 132 -9.18 17.86 -22.09
C ASP A 132 -8.94 18.60 -20.78
N TYR A 133 -9.48 19.83 -20.67
CA TYR A 133 -9.40 20.60 -19.43
C TYR A 133 -10.08 19.87 -18.27
N PHE A 134 -11.30 19.38 -18.47
CA PHE A 134 -12.05 18.63 -17.46
C PHE A 134 -11.31 17.36 -16.99
N SER A 135 -10.68 16.65 -17.93
CA SER A 135 -9.89 15.45 -17.61
C SER A 135 -8.70 15.80 -16.70
N ARG A 136 -8.00 16.92 -16.94
CA ARG A 136 -6.92 17.39 -16.06
C ARG A 136 -7.43 17.80 -14.68
N VAL A 137 -8.56 18.51 -14.60
CA VAL A 137 -9.21 18.87 -13.34
C VAL A 137 -9.49 17.60 -12.52
N MET A 138 -10.08 16.59 -13.16
CA MET A 138 -10.41 15.31 -12.52
C MET A 138 -9.17 14.58 -12.00
N VAL A 139 -8.06 14.58 -12.74
CA VAL A 139 -6.80 13.96 -12.27
C VAL A 139 -6.31 14.65 -11.00
N VAL A 140 -6.22 15.98 -10.99
CA VAL A 140 -5.76 16.73 -9.81
C VAL A 140 -6.71 16.54 -8.61
N ALA A 141 -8.01 16.57 -8.85
CA ALA A 141 -9.03 16.35 -7.81
C ALA A 141 -8.95 14.95 -7.19
N ASN A 142 -8.77 13.92 -8.02
CA ASN A 142 -8.62 12.54 -7.56
C ASN A 142 -7.30 12.35 -6.79
N ASP A 143 -6.20 12.96 -7.24
CA ASP A 143 -4.92 12.93 -6.52
C ASP A 143 -5.02 13.58 -5.13
N MET A 144 -5.78 14.67 -4.99
CA MET A 144 -6.05 15.30 -3.68
C MET A 144 -6.90 14.39 -2.78
N ARG A 145 -7.98 13.80 -3.31
CA ARG A 145 -8.84 12.87 -2.56
C ARG A 145 -8.10 11.61 -2.10
N ASN A 146 -7.27 11.04 -2.97
CA ASN A 146 -6.43 9.88 -2.64
C ASN A 146 -5.46 10.17 -1.49
N ARG A 147 -5.16 11.46 -1.23
CA ARG A 147 -4.32 11.92 -0.13
C ARG A 147 -5.13 12.40 1.09
N GLY A 148 -6.43 12.18 1.10
CA GLY A 148 -7.33 12.45 2.22
C GLY A 148 -7.83 13.89 2.29
N GLU A 149 -7.78 14.64 1.18
CA GLU A 149 -8.34 15.98 1.10
C GLU A 149 -9.45 16.05 0.04
N ASP A 150 -10.63 16.50 0.48
CA ASP A 150 -11.69 16.84 -0.45
C ASP A 150 -11.38 18.14 -1.19
N MET A 151 -11.78 18.17 -2.46
CA MET A 151 -11.62 19.35 -3.29
C MET A 151 -12.54 20.49 -2.77
N PRO A 152 -12.03 21.73 -2.63
CA PRO A 152 -12.82 22.91 -2.24
C PRO A 152 -13.97 23.25 -3.20
#